data_AF-A0A854DVZ7-F1
#
_entry.id   AF-A0A854DVZ7-F1
#
_cell.length_a   1.000
_cell.length_b   1.000
_cell.length_c   1.000
_cell.angle_alpha   90.00
_cell.angle_beta   90.00
_cell.angle_gamma   90.00
#
_symmetry.space_group_name_H-M   'P 1'
#
loop_
_entity.id
_entity.type
_entity.pdbx_description
1 polymer ?
#
loop_
_entity_poly.entity_id
_entity_poly.type
_entity_poly.pdbx_seq_one_letter_code
_entity_poly.pdbx_strand_id
1 'polypeptide(L)'
;EQKVKVETKDRFGNKKVTEVPLEVIYGDSIVYQGVSNVTRSIVTLNHDEKKLHATFTNDTIHYRFVNEQYIGLTIYDRDGKEKKHVIAEGQETSKNFAEQVNGTPFEYGDVIKVYHAEPSRLKWYKKSNLEEQLALTEVSFKVTQS
;
A
#
# COMPACT_ATOMS: atom_id res chain seq x y z
N GLU A 1 13.46 -0.14 18.24
CA GLU A 1 13.50 -1.61 18.08
C GLU A 1 12.29 -2.20 18.78
N GLN A 2 11.40 -2.89 18.05
CA GLN A 2 10.27 -3.59 18.65
C GLN A 2 10.72 -5.00 19.01
N LYS A 3 10.25 -5.56 20.13
CA LYS A 3 10.60 -6.92 20.57
C LYS A 3 9.33 -7.69 20.90
N VAL A 4 9.27 -8.94 20.47
CA VAL A 4 8.19 -9.87 20.83
C VAL A 4 8.68 -10.91 21.83
N LYS A 5 7.80 -11.31 22.74
CA LYS A 5 8.08 -12.34 23.74
C LYS A 5 7.51 -13.67 23.27
N VAL A 6 8.37 -14.65 23.03
CA VAL A 6 7.98 -16.01 22.66
C VAL A 6 8.15 -16.90 23.89
N GLU A 7 7.04 -17.44 24.41
CA GLU A 7 7.07 -18.46 25.46
C GLU A 7 7.09 -19.85 24.82
N THR A 8 8.10 -20.65 25.14
CA THR A 8 8.14 -22.08 24.81
C THR A 8 7.95 -22.91 26.07
N LYS A 9 7.31 -24.07 25.92
CA LYS A 9 7.08 -25.04 27.00
C LYS A 9 7.60 -26.41 26.57
N ASP A 10 8.45 -27.03 27.38
CA ASP A 10 8.91 -28.38 27.11
C ASP A 10 7.87 -29.44 27.53
N ARG A 11 8.16 -30.71 27.24
CA ARG A 11 7.27 -31.84 27.58
C ARG A 11 7.06 -32.05 29.08
N PHE A 12 7.94 -31.50 29.91
CA PHE A 12 7.90 -31.57 31.38
C PHE A 12 7.19 -30.35 31.99
N GLY A 13 6.88 -29.36 31.16
CA GLY A 13 6.16 -28.15 31.52
C GLY A 13 7.03 -26.98 31.92
N ASN A 14 8.35 -27.06 31.74
CA ASN A 14 9.25 -25.93 31.95
C ASN A 14 9.01 -24.88 30.87
N LYS A 15 8.87 -23.63 31.29
CA LYS A 15 8.63 -22.49 30.40
C LYS A 15 9.89 -21.67 30.23
N LYS A 16 10.13 -21.16 29.02
CA LYS A 16 11.18 -20.18 28.72
C LYS A 16 10.60 -19.06 27.86
N VAL A 17 10.82 -17.82 28.27
CA VAL A 17 10.52 -16.65 27.45
C VAL A 17 11.78 -16.19 26.75
N THR A 18 11.73 -16.04 25.43
CA THR A 18 12.80 -15.48 24.60
C THR A 18 12.29 -14.19 23.97
N GLU A 19 13.05 -13.10 24.11
CA GLU A 19 12.78 -11.86 23.39
C GLU A 19 13.44 -11.92 22.02
N VAL A 20 12.65 -11.71 20.98
CA VAL A 20 13.10 -11.71 19.59
C VAL A 20 12.85 -10.31 19.01
N PRO A 21 13.85 -9.68 18.36
CA PRO A 21 13.62 -8.42 17.67
C PRO A 21 12.58 -8.60 16.56
N LEU A 22 11.68 -7.65 16.44
CA LEU A 22 10.68 -7.55 15.39
C LEU A 22 10.96 -6.26 14.60
N GLU A 23 11.15 -6.43 13.30
CA GLU A 23 11.23 -5.33 12.35
C GLU A 23 9.95 -5.32 11.51
N VAL A 24 9.27 -4.16 11.47
CA VAL A 24 8.11 -3.94 10.61
C VAL A 24 8.55 -2.97 9.52
N ILE A 25 8.58 -3.46 8.28
CA ILE A 25 9.02 -2.70 7.13
C ILE A 25 7.87 -2.48 6.15
N TYR A 26 7.79 -1.28 5.56
CA TYR A 26 6.82 -0.98 4.51
C TYR A 26 7.27 -1.50 3.13
N GLY A 27 8.57 -1.72 2.93
CA GLY A 27 9.10 -2.05 1.60
C GLY A 27 8.82 -0.93 0.59
N ASP A 28 8.59 -1.32 -0.66
CA ASP A 28 8.07 -0.43 -1.71
C ASP A 28 6.54 -0.41 -1.61
N SER A 29 5.97 0.67 -1.09
CA SER A 29 4.54 0.76 -0.77
C SER A 29 3.95 2.14 -1.01
N ILE A 30 2.68 2.18 -1.40
CA ILE A 30 1.84 3.38 -1.48
C ILE A 30 0.81 3.31 -0.35
N VAL A 31 0.69 4.35 0.45
CA VAL A 31 -0.33 4.48 1.50
C VAL A 31 -1.33 5.54 1.08
N TYR A 32 -2.60 5.14 0.99
CA TYR A 32 -3.74 6.00 0.72
C TYR A 32 -4.44 6.34 2.03
N GLN A 33 -4.43 7.62 2.43
CA GLN A 33 -5.14 8.08 3.62
C GLN A 33 -6.43 8.81 3.24
N GLY A 34 -7.51 8.48 3.92
CA GLY A 34 -8.81 9.10 3.78
C GLY A 34 -9.02 10.27 4.74
N VAL A 35 -10.28 10.47 5.14
CA VAL A 35 -10.66 11.46 6.14
C VAL A 35 -9.82 11.33 7.43
N SER A 36 -9.46 12.47 8.02
CA SER A 36 -8.67 12.53 9.26
C SER A 36 -7.30 11.84 9.18
N ASN A 37 -6.71 11.73 7.98
CA ASN A 37 -5.44 11.05 7.72
C ASN A 37 -5.44 9.57 8.12
N VAL A 38 -6.62 8.94 8.19
CA VAL A 38 -6.74 7.50 8.49
C VAL A 38 -6.36 6.71 7.26
N THR A 39 -5.45 5.75 7.40
CA THR A 39 -5.09 4.85 6.30
C THR A 39 -6.30 4.03 5.87
N ARG A 40 -6.63 4.07 4.58
CA ARG A 40 -7.74 3.31 3.99
C ARG A 40 -7.24 2.13 3.19
N SER A 41 -6.13 2.30 2.47
CA SER A 41 -5.49 1.21 1.73
C SER A 41 -3.98 1.40 1.72
N ILE A 42 -3.25 0.28 1.70
CA ILE A 42 -1.82 0.24 1.43
C ILE A 42 -1.64 -0.69 0.24
N VAL A 43 -0.97 -0.22 -0.80
CA VAL A 43 -0.56 -1.04 -1.95
C VAL A 43 0.95 -1.31 -1.85
N THR A 44 1.34 -2.56 -1.68
CA THR A 44 2.73 -3.01 -1.60
C THR A 44 3.15 -3.69 -2.89
N LEU A 45 4.35 -3.38 -3.37
CA LEU A 45 5.00 -4.11 -4.45
C LEU A 45 5.69 -5.34 -3.83
N ASN A 46 5.10 -6.53 -4.01
CA ASN A 46 5.74 -7.78 -3.59
C ASN A 46 6.73 -8.21 -4.68
N HIS A 47 8.03 -7.99 -4.42
CA HIS A 47 9.11 -8.26 -5.38
C HIS A 47 9.37 -9.76 -5.60
N ASP A 48 9.07 -10.61 -4.63
CA ASP A 48 9.25 -12.06 -4.74
C ASP A 48 8.20 -12.67 -5.67
N GLU A 49 6.94 -12.25 -5.51
CA GLU A 49 5.82 -12.71 -6.33
C GLU A 49 5.67 -11.92 -7.64
N LYS A 50 6.31 -10.75 -7.73
CA LYS A 50 6.14 -9.75 -8.80
C LYS A 50 4.68 -9.35 -9.00
N LYS A 51 3.97 -9.15 -7.89
CA LYS A 51 2.55 -8.78 -7.86
C LYS A 51 2.29 -7.68 -6.85
N LEU A 52 1.28 -6.87 -7.13
CA LEU A 52 0.76 -5.92 -6.15
C LEU A 52 -0.09 -6.64 -5.10
N HIS A 53 0.08 -6.22 -3.85
CA HIS A 53 -0.79 -6.58 -2.73
C HIS A 53 -1.42 -5.31 -2.19
N ALA A 54 -2.70 -5.36 -1.85
CA ALA A 54 -3.47 -4.22 -1.39
C ALA A 54 -4.31 -4.57 -0.17
N THR A 55 -4.27 -3.72 0.86
CA THR A 55 -5.12 -3.81 2.04
C THR A 55 -6.35 -2.91 1.89
N PHE A 56 -7.40 -3.15 2.69
CA PHE A 56 -8.56 -2.29 2.75
C PHE A 56 -9.08 -2.12 4.18
N THR A 57 -9.92 -1.11 4.36
CA THR A 57 -10.74 -0.91 5.56
C THR A 57 -12.22 -0.93 5.17
N ASN A 58 -13.11 -1.16 6.14
CA ASN A 58 -14.57 -1.22 5.91
C ASN A 58 -15.27 0.14 6.08
N ASP A 59 -14.52 1.20 6.38
CA ASP A 59 -15.07 2.55 6.47
C ASP A 59 -15.02 3.25 5.11
N THR A 60 -15.85 4.27 4.95
CA THR A 60 -15.77 5.17 3.80
C THR A 60 -14.43 5.88 3.75
N ILE A 61 -13.90 6.07 2.55
CA ILE A 61 -12.61 6.70 2.34
C ILE A 61 -12.66 8.16 2.82
N HIS A 62 -13.61 8.93 2.29
CA HIS A 62 -13.87 10.31 2.66
C HIS A 62 -15.32 10.74 2.37
N TYR A 63 -16.12 10.92 3.41
CA TYR A 63 -17.56 11.18 3.30
C TYR A 63 -17.98 12.45 2.53
N ARG A 64 -17.10 13.46 2.42
CA ARG A 64 -17.39 14.72 1.71
C ARG A 64 -17.25 14.66 0.19
N PHE A 65 -16.60 13.63 -0.37
CA PHE A 65 -16.37 13.49 -1.81
C PHE A 65 -17.43 12.56 -2.39
N VAL A 66 -18.58 13.14 -2.75
CA VAL A 66 -19.77 12.41 -3.21
C VAL A 66 -19.69 12.23 -4.73
N ASN A 67 -19.72 10.98 -5.22
CA ASN A 67 -19.56 10.66 -6.64
C ASN A 67 -18.27 11.23 -7.26
N GLU A 68 -17.23 11.36 -6.44
CA GLU A 68 -15.93 11.92 -6.83
C GLU A 68 -14.84 10.88 -6.57
N GLN A 69 -13.99 10.63 -7.57
CA GLN A 69 -12.78 9.83 -7.41
C GLN A 69 -11.91 10.42 -6.31
N TYR A 70 -11.51 9.60 -5.34
CA TYR A 70 -10.66 10.03 -4.24
C TYR A 70 -9.27 9.40 -4.30
N ILE A 71 -9.18 8.13 -4.70
CA ILE A 71 -7.92 7.42 -4.93
C ILE A 71 -7.92 6.73 -6.29
N GLY A 72 -6.73 6.53 -6.85
CA GLY A 72 -6.56 5.76 -8.07
C GLY A 72 -5.16 5.20 -8.23
N LEU A 73 -5.07 4.15 -9.05
CA LEU A 73 -3.83 3.49 -9.45
C LEU A 73 -3.97 3.03 -10.90
N THR A 74 -3.01 3.43 -11.73
CA THR A 74 -2.84 2.94 -13.10
C THR A 74 -1.45 2.36 -13.26
N ILE A 75 -1.35 1.21 -13.93
CA ILE A 75 -0.07 0.59 -14.29
C ILE A 75 0.08 0.67 -15.80
N TYR A 76 1.23 1.16 -16.24
CA TYR A 76 1.67 1.15 -17.63
C TYR A 76 2.86 0.22 -17.79
N ASP A 77 2.92 -0.51 -18.90
CA ASP A 77 4.12 -1.23 -19.29
C ASP A 77 5.24 -0.28 -19.73
N ARG A 78 6.40 -0.85 -20.07
CA ARG A 78 7.59 -0.10 -20.50
C ARG A 78 7.39 0.72 -21.77
N ASP A 79 6.41 0.34 -22.60
CA ASP A 79 6.07 1.02 -23.85
C ASP A 79 4.98 2.09 -23.62
N GLY A 80 4.52 2.26 -22.37
CA GLY A 80 3.51 3.23 -21.99
C GLY A 80 2.08 2.74 -22.21
N LYS A 81 1.87 1.46 -22.53
CA LYS A 81 0.53 0.89 -22.69
C LYS A 81 -0.06 0.54 -21.33
N GLU A 82 -1.31 0.93 -21.13
CA GLU A 82 -2.04 0.65 -19.89
C GLU A 82 -2.27 -0.85 -19.70
N LYS A 83 -1.89 -1.35 -18.52
CA LYS A 83 -2.11 -2.73 -18.07
C LYS A 83 -3.33 -2.85 -17.17
N LYS A 84 -3.55 -1.86 -16.30
CA LYS A 84 -4.58 -1.85 -15.28
C LYS A 84 -4.89 -0.42 -14.87
N HIS A 85 -6.15 -0.10 -14.69
CA HIS A 85 -6.63 1.13 -14.07
C HIS A 85 -7.68 0.80 -13.02
N VAL A 86 -7.52 1.30 -11.80
CA VAL A 86 -8.44 1.09 -10.68
C VAL A 86 -8.62 2.41 -9.94
N ILE A 87 -9.86 2.73 -9.60
CA ILE A 87 -10.23 3.91 -8.83
C ILE A 87 -11.12 3.53 -7.66
N ALA A 88 -11.24 4.43 -6.69
CA ALA A 88 -12.32 4.41 -5.70
C ALA A 88 -12.83 5.81 -5.46
N GLU A 89 -14.15 5.93 -5.30
CA GLU A 89 -14.78 7.19 -4.93
C GLU A 89 -14.68 7.46 -3.42
N GLY A 90 -14.80 8.72 -3.02
CA GLY A 90 -14.69 9.10 -1.61
C GLY A 90 -15.70 8.41 -0.70
N GLN A 91 -16.94 8.23 -1.14
CA GLN A 91 -17.98 7.59 -0.32
C GLN A 91 -17.95 6.06 -0.33
N GLU A 92 -17.08 5.44 -1.13
CA GLU A 92 -16.87 4.00 -1.11
C GLU A 92 -15.95 3.59 0.05
N THR A 93 -15.96 2.30 0.37
CA THR A 93 -14.85 1.69 1.10
C THR A 93 -13.72 1.37 0.12
N SER A 94 -12.49 1.24 0.60
CA SER A 94 -11.35 0.86 -0.25
C SER A 94 -11.34 -0.64 -0.63
N LYS A 95 -12.39 -1.39 -0.30
CA LYS A 95 -12.45 -2.85 -0.51
C LYS A 95 -12.37 -3.23 -1.99
N ASN A 96 -13.27 -2.68 -2.81
CA ASN A 96 -13.31 -2.97 -4.25
C ASN A 96 -12.00 -2.57 -4.94
N PHE A 97 -11.43 -1.43 -4.56
CA PHE A 97 -10.11 -0.99 -5.02
C PHE A 97 -9.03 -2.03 -4.70
N ALA A 98 -8.93 -2.45 -3.44
CA ALA A 98 -7.92 -3.42 -3.02
C ALA A 98 -8.11 -4.79 -3.69
N GLU A 99 -9.35 -5.28 -3.81
CA GLU A 99 -9.66 -6.54 -4.49
C GLU A 99 -9.23 -6.53 -5.97
N GLN A 100 -9.40 -5.41 -6.66
CA GLN A 100 -8.98 -5.27 -8.05
C GLN A 100 -7.48 -5.06 -8.24
N VAL A 101 -6.80 -4.43 -7.28
CA VAL A 101 -5.34 -4.23 -7.30
C VAL A 101 -4.62 -5.53 -6.93
N ASN A 102 -5.15 -6.29 -5.97
CA ASN A 102 -4.55 -7.52 -5.48
C ASN A 102 -4.23 -8.52 -6.59
N GLY A 103 -3.01 -9.05 -6.56
CA GLY A 103 -2.54 -10.05 -7.52
C GLY A 103 -2.18 -9.48 -8.89
N THR A 104 -2.31 -8.17 -9.11
CA THR A 104 -1.93 -7.54 -10.39
C THR A 104 -0.42 -7.71 -10.63
N PRO A 105 0.00 -8.37 -11.72
CA PRO A 105 1.42 -8.59 -11.99
C PRO A 105 2.11 -7.32 -12.48
N PHE A 106 3.34 -7.11 -12.04
CA PHE A 106 4.20 -6.02 -12.51
C PHE A 106 5.53 -6.56 -13.02
N GLU A 107 6.17 -5.76 -13.88
CA GLU A 107 7.53 -5.99 -14.33
C GLU A 107 8.42 -4.81 -13.94
N TYR A 108 9.70 -5.06 -13.72
CA TYR A 108 10.65 -3.97 -13.54
C TYR A 108 10.66 -3.10 -14.79
N GLY A 109 10.55 -1.79 -14.63
CA GLY A 109 10.43 -0.85 -15.71
C GLY A 109 9.01 -0.43 -16.06
N ASP A 110 7.99 -1.12 -15.55
CA ASP A 110 6.61 -0.63 -15.55
C ASP A 110 6.54 0.72 -14.82
N VAL A 111 5.54 1.54 -15.16
CA VAL A 111 5.25 2.80 -14.49
C VAL A 111 3.94 2.68 -13.74
N ILE A 112 3.97 2.94 -12.44
CA ILE A 112 2.77 3.08 -11.62
C ILE A 112 2.45 4.56 -11.50
N LYS A 113 1.28 4.95 -12.00
CA LYS A 113 0.70 6.28 -11.82
C LYS A 113 -0.34 6.20 -10.71
N VAL A 114 -0.19 7.04 -9.71
CA VAL A 114 -1.05 7.10 -8.54
C VAL A 114 -1.83 8.40 -8.56
N TYR A 115 -3.11 8.33 -8.22
CA TYR A 115 -3.97 9.48 -8.01
C TYR A 115 -4.42 9.59 -6.54
N HIS A 116 -4.45 10.81 -6.01
CA HIS A 116 -5.07 11.12 -4.73
C HIS A 116 -5.71 12.52 -4.78
N ALA A 117 -7.00 12.65 -4.43
CA ALA A 117 -7.71 13.93 -4.47
C ALA A 117 -7.12 14.96 -3.47
N GLU A 118 -6.64 14.48 -2.32
CA GLU A 118 -5.89 15.27 -1.33
C GLU A 118 -4.42 14.82 -1.29
N PRO A 119 -3.50 15.37 -2.10
CA PRO A 119 -2.14 14.82 -2.29
C PRO A 119 -1.29 14.80 -1.00
N SER A 120 -1.59 15.68 -0.05
CA SER A 120 -0.97 15.68 1.28
C SER A 120 -1.28 14.42 2.11
N ARG A 121 -2.20 13.57 1.65
CA ARG A 121 -2.61 12.30 2.28
C ARG A 121 -2.13 11.06 1.54
N LEU A 122 -1.39 11.24 0.46
CA LEU A 122 -0.64 10.18 -0.19
C LEU A 122 0.75 10.07 0.44
N LYS A 123 1.15 8.86 0.82
CA LYS A 123 2.53 8.57 1.23
C LYS A 123 3.08 7.47 0.37
N TRP A 124 4.35 7.54 0.03
CA TRP A 124 5.01 6.48 -0.71
C TRP A 124 6.35 6.16 -0.05
N TYR A 125 6.62 4.87 0.05
CA TYR A 125 7.81 4.32 0.67
C TYR A 125 8.61 3.60 -0.39
N LYS A 126 9.92 3.83 -0.36
CA LYS A 126 10.89 3.09 -1.17
C LYS A 126 11.91 2.47 -0.25
N LYS A 127 12.05 1.14 -0.31
CA LYS A 127 12.87 0.36 0.63
C LYS A 127 12.58 0.76 2.08
N SER A 128 11.29 0.96 2.41
CA SER A 128 10.79 1.40 3.72
C SER A 128 11.11 2.84 4.13
N ASN A 129 11.80 3.63 3.31
CA ASN A 129 12.02 5.05 3.57
C ASN A 129 10.86 5.86 2.98
N LEU A 130 10.27 6.74 3.79
CA LEU A 130 9.29 7.70 3.30
C LEU A 130 9.99 8.67 2.38
N GLU A 131 9.48 8.78 1.17
CA GLU A 131 10.03 9.65 0.16
C GLU A 131 9.38 11.04 0.22
N GLU A 132 9.97 12.00 -0.50
CA GLU A 132 9.49 13.38 -0.48
C GLU A 132 8.05 13.46 -0.98
N GLN A 133 7.23 14.20 -0.22
CA GLN A 133 5.82 14.37 -0.50
C GLN A 133 5.64 15.41 -1.60
N LEU A 134 5.06 14.98 -2.74
CA LEU A 134 4.72 15.86 -3.83
C LEU A 134 3.31 16.42 -3.63
N ALA A 135 3.13 17.73 -3.80
CA ALA A 135 1.84 18.41 -3.73
C ALA A 135 1.03 18.26 -5.04
N LEU A 136 1.13 17.10 -5.70
CA LEU A 136 0.50 16.79 -6.98
C LEU A 136 -0.56 15.71 -6.77
N THR A 137 -1.76 15.92 -7.30
CA THR A 137 -2.85 14.93 -7.25
C THR A 137 -2.53 13.66 -8.03
N GLU A 138 -1.56 13.72 -8.95
CA GLU A 138 -1.05 12.57 -9.69
C GLU A 138 0.47 12.51 -9.63
N VAL A 139 1.01 11.32 -9.33
CA VAL A 139 2.45 11.06 -9.29
C VAL A 139 2.72 9.74 -10.00
N SER A 140 3.77 9.70 -10.82
CA SER A 140 4.21 8.49 -11.51
C SER A 140 5.59 8.06 -11.03
N PHE A 141 5.78 6.76 -10.84
CA PHE A 141 7.08 6.20 -10.51
C PHE A 141 7.33 4.91 -11.28
N LYS A 142 8.60 4.69 -11.60
CA LYS A 142 9.06 3.50 -12.31
C LYS A 142 9.34 2.39 -11.31
N VAL A 143 8.83 1.20 -11.57
CA VAL A 143 9.09 0.02 -10.75
C VAL A 143 10.55 -0.42 -10.95
N THR A 144 11.33 -0.39 -9.87
CA THR A 144 12.75 -0.79 -9.87
C THR A 144 12.97 -2.01 -9.00
N GLN A 145 14.12 -2.66 -9.14
CA GLN A 145 14.53 -3.70 -8.18
C GLN A 145 14.68 -3.09 -6.77
N SER A 146 14.23 -3.84 -5.76
CA SER A 146 14.27 -3.46 -4.34
C SER A 146 15.67 -3.47 -3.74
#